data_AF-A0A7C5QYI1-F1
#
_entry.id   AF-A0A7C5QYI1-F1
#
_cell.length_a   1.000
_cell.length_b   1.000
_cell.length_c   1.000
_cell.angle_alpha   90.00
_cell.angle_beta   90.00
_cell.angle_gamma   90.00
#
_symmetry.space_group_name_H-M   'P 1'
#
loop_
_entity.id
_entity.type
_entity.pdbx_description
1 polymer ?
#
loop_
_entity_poly.entity_id
_entity_poly.type
_entity_poly.pdbx_seq_one_letter_code
_entity_poly.pdbx_strand_id
1 'polypeptide(L)'
;MSQFLTKRLSSLESHLSSENPALLEVLPTYYKLDKILYRMGLLDRESSLATKISWWPLVAVLGTFSSGKSTFINSYIGEKIQDTGNQAVDDKFTVITYRSQATTGNQTLPGSALDADPRFPFYRISGEIEKVSKGEGKRIESYLQL
;
A
#
# COMPACT_ATOMS: atom_id res chain seq x y z
N MET A 1 -25.31 -6.96 1.03
CA MET A 1 -23.87 -6.72 0.81
C MET A 1 -23.58 -7.23 -0.58
N SER A 2 -22.98 -6.42 -1.45
CA SER A 2 -22.72 -6.83 -2.83
C SER A 2 -21.72 -7.99 -2.86
N GLN A 3 -21.85 -8.86 -3.87
CA GLN A 3 -20.94 -9.99 -4.05
C GLN A 3 -19.47 -9.53 -4.20
N PHE A 4 -19.27 -8.33 -4.76
CA PHE A 4 -17.98 -7.68 -4.89
C PHE A 4 -17.35 -7.32 -3.54
N LEU A 5 -18.11 -6.67 -2.64
CA LEU A 5 -17.61 -6.29 -1.32
C LEU A 5 -17.24 -7.53 -0.49
N THR A 6 -18.09 -8.56 -0.52
CA THR A 6 -17.81 -9.82 0.20
C THR A 6 -16.50 -10.46 -0.29
N LYS A 7 -16.30 -10.55 -1.61
CA LYS A 7 -15.07 -11.10 -2.19
C LYS A 7 -13.83 -10.27 -1.78
N ARG A 8 -13.98 -8.95 -1.71
CA ARG A 8 -12.89 -8.04 -1.31
C ARG A 8 -12.52 -8.21 0.16
N LEU A 9 -13.50 -8.31 1.06
CA LEU A 9 -13.27 -8.54 2.48
C LEU A 9 -12.66 -9.92 2.75
N SER A 10 -13.12 -10.97 2.05
CA SER A 10 -12.51 -12.30 2.18
C SER A 10 -11.07 -12.33 1.68
N SER A 11 -10.75 -11.59 0.61
CA SER A 11 -9.37 -11.46 0.12
C SER A 11 -8.50 -10.76 1.16
N LEU A 12 -8.99 -9.66 1.74
CA LEU A 12 -8.30 -8.93 2.79
C LEU A 12 -8.01 -9.82 4.00
N GLU A 13 -9.01 -10.56 4.50
CA GLU A 13 -8.85 -11.52 5.60
C GLU A 13 -7.78 -12.57 5.30
N SER A 14 -7.81 -13.16 4.11
CA SER A 14 -6.82 -14.15 3.68
C SER A 14 -5.39 -13.57 3.73
N HIS A 15 -5.21 -12.37 3.18
CA HIS A 15 -3.90 -11.70 3.17
C HIS A 15 -3.40 -11.36 4.58
N LEU A 16 -4.26 -10.76 5.41
CA LEU A 16 -3.91 -10.44 6.79
C LEU A 16 -3.56 -11.71 7.57
N SER A 17 -4.29 -12.80 7.37
CA SER A 17 -3.97 -14.09 7.98
C SER A 17 -2.61 -14.64 7.58
N SER A 18 -2.19 -14.43 6.33
CA SER A 18 -0.89 -14.93 5.86
C SER A 18 0.29 -14.03 6.24
N GLU A 19 0.07 -12.71 6.33
CA GLU A 19 1.16 -11.73 6.39
C GLU A 19 1.27 -11.03 7.75
N ASN A 20 0.15 -10.72 8.40
CA ASN A 20 0.16 -10.09 9.73
C ASN A 20 -1.08 -10.51 10.54
N PRO A 21 -1.06 -11.72 11.14
CA PRO A 21 -2.22 -12.29 11.84
C PRO A 21 -2.75 -11.41 12.99
N ALA A 22 -1.89 -10.59 13.61
CA ALA A 22 -2.29 -9.70 14.69
C ALA A 22 -3.35 -8.66 14.24
N LEU A 23 -3.35 -8.27 12.96
CA LEU A 23 -4.34 -7.32 12.43
C LEU A 23 -5.74 -7.94 12.25
N LEU A 24 -5.86 -9.27 12.21
CA LEU A 24 -7.17 -9.94 12.09
C LEU A 24 -8.08 -9.65 13.29
N GLU A 25 -7.50 -9.46 14.48
CA GLU A 25 -8.26 -9.22 15.71
C GLU A 25 -9.06 -7.90 15.64
N VAL A 26 -8.68 -6.97 14.76
CA VAL A 26 -9.32 -5.66 14.62
C VAL A 26 -10.48 -5.68 13.64
N LEU A 27 -10.51 -6.61 12.67
CA LEU A 27 -11.57 -6.70 11.64
C LEU A 27 -13.00 -6.78 12.20
N PRO A 28 -13.29 -7.57 13.25
CA PRO A 28 -14.63 -7.61 13.83
C PRO A 28 -15.12 -6.25 14.31
N THR A 29 -14.22 -5.38 14.78
CA THR A 29 -14.54 -4.01 15.20
C THR A 29 -15.00 -3.18 14.01
N TYR A 30 -14.30 -3.26 12.86
CA TYR A 30 -14.72 -2.61 11.62
C TYR A 30 -16.09 -3.08 11.16
N TYR A 31 -16.36 -4.39 11.17
CA TYR A 31 -17.66 -4.93 10.75
C TYR A 31 -18.80 -4.53 11.69
N LYS A 32 -18.51 -4.37 12.98
CA LYS A 32 -19.48 -3.86 13.95
C LYS A 32 -19.80 -2.38 13.67
N LEU A 33 -18.79 -1.56 13.40
CA LEU A 33 -18.95 -0.15 13.05
C LEU A 33 -19.69 0.02 11.72
N ASP A 34 -19.37 -0.78 10.71
CA ASP A 34 -20.08 -0.78 9.42
C ASP A 34 -21.58 -0.97 9.62
N LYS A 35 -21.99 -1.97 10.42
CA LYS A 35 -23.41 -2.22 10.73
C LYS A 35 -24.10 -1.02 11.38
N ILE A 36 -23.40 -0.28 12.24
CA ILE A 36 -23.93 0.92 12.88
C ILE A 36 -24.09 2.03 11.82
N LEU A 37 -23.06 2.28 11.01
CA LEU A 37 -23.09 3.33 9.99
C LEU A 37 -24.12 3.06 8.88
N TYR A 38 -24.34 1.80 8.50
CA TYR A 38 -25.42 1.42 7.58
C TYR A 38 -26.80 1.82 8.14
N ARG A 39 -27.04 1.60 9.43
CA ARG A 39 -28.33 1.93 10.08
C ARG A 39 -28.52 3.44 10.21
N MET A 40 -27.43 4.19 10.35
CA MET A 40 -27.44 5.64 10.39
C MET A 40 -27.54 6.30 9.00
N GLY A 41 -27.44 5.52 7.92
CA GLY A 41 -27.38 6.05 6.55
C GLY A 41 -26.06 6.78 6.23
N LEU A 42 -25.02 6.59 7.05
CA LEU A 42 -23.71 7.24 6.91
C LEU A 42 -22.72 6.41 6.07
N LEU A 43 -23.04 5.15 5.82
CA LEU A 43 -22.26 4.25 4.98
C LEU A 43 -23.21 3.48 4.06
N ASP A 44 -22.83 3.37 2.79
CA ASP A 44 -23.58 2.58 1.81
C ASP A 44 -23.37 1.07 2.04
N ARG A 45 -24.37 0.24 1.76
CA ARG A 45 -24.34 -1.22 1.99
C ARG A 45 -23.36 -1.99 1.08
N GLU A 46 -22.77 -1.32 0.12
CA GLU A 46 -21.71 -1.83 -0.76
C GLU A 46 -20.32 -1.32 -0.37
N SER A 47 -20.20 -0.56 0.73
CA SER A 47 -18.95 -0.01 1.26
C SER A 47 -18.63 -0.55 2.64
N SER A 48 -17.35 -0.69 2.99
CA SER A 48 -16.91 -1.05 4.36
C SER A 48 -15.77 -0.13 4.81
N LEU A 49 -15.73 0.21 6.10
CA LEU A 49 -14.60 0.93 6.71
C LEU A 49 -13.29 0.15 6.58
N ALA A 50 -13.34 -1.19 6.64
CA ALA A 50 -12.16 -2.05 6.44
C ALA A 50 -11.53 -1.87 5.05
N THR A 51 -12.30 -1.39 4.06
CA THR A 51 -11.82 -1.10 2.70
C THR A 51 -11.39 0.36 2.50
N LYS A 52 -11.57 1.22 3.51
CA LYS A 52 -11.21 2.65 3.50
C LYS A 52 -9.94 2.97 4.28
N ILE A 53 -9.39 1.99 5.00
CA ILE A 53 -8.14 2.10 5.74
C ILE A 53 -7.02 1.33 5.03
N SER A 54 -5.80 1.81 5.20
CA SER A 54 -4.59 1.10 4.79
C SER A 54 -4.16 0.18 5.92
N TRP A 55 -3.95 -1.10 5.60
CA TRP A 55 -3.64 -2.11 6.61
C TRP A 55 -2.16 -2.22 6.92
N TRP A 56 -1.30 -1.81 5.98
CA TRP A 56 0.13 -1.77 6.19
C TRP A 56 0.57 -0.43 6.77
N PRO A 57 1.42 -0.42 7.81
CA PRO A 57 2.04 0.80 8.29
C PRO A 57 2.97 1.36 7.20
N LEU A 58 2.94 2.69 7.03
CA LEU A 58 3.84 3.40 6.14
C LEU A 58 4.94 4.07 6.93
N VAL A 59 6.20 3.75 6.62
CA VAL A 59 7.37 4.46 7.12
C VAL A 59 8.01 5.20 5.95
N ALA A 60 8.00 6.53 6.00
CA ALA A 60 8.62 7.37 4.98
C ALA A 60 10.03 7.79 5.41
N VAL A 61 11.03 7.52 4.57
CA VAL A 61 12.42 7.97 4.78
C VAL A 61 12.67 9.18 3.88
N LEU A 62 12.80 10.36 4.49
CA LEU A 62 13.00 11.62 3.80
C LEU A 62 14.36 12.22 4.14
N GLY A 63 14.95 12.93 3.18
CA GLY A 63 16.26 13.55 3.36
C GLY A 63 16.82 14.08 2.05
N THR A 64 17.71 15.07 2.16
CA THR A 64 18.36 15.71 1.01
C THR A 64 19.15 14.72 0.15
N PHE A 65 19.58 15.16 -1.03
CA PHE A 65 20.45 14.36 -1.87
C PHE A 65 21.72 13.94 -1.11
N SER A 66 22.11 12.68 -1.23
CA SER A 66 23.28 12.09 -0.54
C SER A 66 23.21 12.06 1.01
N SER A 67 22.03 12.27 1.61
CA SER A 67 21.87 12.20 3.08
C SER A 67 21.96 10.79 3.69
N GLY A 68 22.35 9.78 2.90
CA GLY A 68 22.49 8.39 3.36
C GLY A 68 21.21 7.56 3.43
N LYS A 69 20.10 7.97 2.78
CA LYS A 69 18.80 7.26 2.82
C LYS A 69 18.90 5.78 2.40
N SER A 70 19.45 5.53 1.21
CA SER A 70 19.61 4.18 0.67
C SER A 70 20.58 3.34 1.51
N THR A 71 21.62 3.99 2.08
CA THR A 71 22.54 3.35 3.03
C THR A 71 21.83 2.93 4.32
N PHE A 72 20.98 3.79 4.89
CA PHE A 72 20.18 3.50 6.06
C PHE A 72 19.23 2.33 5.81
N ILE A 73 18.48 2.35 4.70
CA ILE A 73 17.53 1.29 4.33
C ILE A 73 18.26 -0.05 4.19
N ASN A 74 19.33 -0.11 3.38
CA ASN A 74 20.10 -1.34 3.18
C ASN A 74 20.70 -1.86 4.49
N SER A 75 21.25 -0.97 5.33
CA SER A 75 21.83 -1.36 6.62
C SER A 75 20.79 -1.83 7.63
N TYR A 76 19.60 -1.23 7.64
CA TYR A 76 18.53 -1.59 8.55
C TYR A 76 17.91 -2.94 8.18
N ILE A 77 17.72 -3.20 6.88
CA ILE A 77 17.16 -4.46 6.38
C ILE A 77 18.22 -5.57 6.33
N GLY A 78 19.49 -5.22 6.18
CA GLY A 78 20.60 -6.18 6.07
C GLY A 78 20.83 -6.72 4.65
N GLU A 79 20.14 -6.16 3.65
CA GLU A 79 20.23 -6.55 2.24
C GLU A 79 20.47 -5.33 1.34
N LYS A 80 21.12 -5.55 0.19
CA LYS A 80 21.30 -4.49 -0.81
C LYS A 80 20.06 -4.38 -1.69
N ILE A 81 19.07 -3.59 -1.24
CA ILE A 81 17.79 -3.39 -1.93
C ILE A 81 17.83 -2.19 -2.87
N GLN A 82 18.43 -1.08 -2.42
CA GLN A 82 18.61 0.11 -3.23
C GLN A 82 20.08 0.31 -3.61
N ASP A 83 20.33 0.85 -4.81
CA ASP A 83 21.67 1.27 -5.19
C ASP A 83 22.11 2.51 -4.41
N THR A 84 23.40 2.57 -4.09
CA THR A 84 24.03 3.67 -3.33
C THR A 84 25.12 4.31 -4.19
N GLY A 85 25.10 5.64 -4.34
CA GLY A 85 26.09 6.37 -5.14
C GLY A 85 25.95 7.89 -5.04
N ASN A 86 26.93 8.62 -5.58
CA ASN A 86 27.00 10.09 -5.52
C ASN A 86 26.25 10.80 -6.66
N GLN A 87 25.47 10.06 -7.47
CA GLN A 87 24.56 10.60 -8.48
C GLN A 87 23.10 10.35 -8.05
N ALA A 88 22.14 11.14 -8.52
CA ALA A 88 20.72 10.88 -8.29
C ALA A 88 20.34 9.52 -8.90
N VAL A 89 20.25 8.49 -8.06
CA VAL A 89 19.97 7.12 -8.49
C VAL A 89 18.46 6.85 -8.59
N ASP A 90 17.65 7.48 -7.74
CA ASP A 90 16.19 7.35 -7.73
C ASP A 90 15.54 8.60 -8.34
N ASP A 91 14.90 8.45 -9.51
CA ASP A 91 14.08 9.48 -10.16
C ASP A 91 12.60 9.42 -9.73
N LYS A 92 12.25 8.43 -8.89
CA LYS A 92 10.89 8.07 -8.47
C LYS A 92 10.83 7.75 -6.98
N PHE A 93 9.65 7.85 -6.40
CA PHE A 93 9.38 7.30 -5.09
C PHE A 93 9.41 5.77 -5.16
N THR A 94 10.25 5.15 -4.32
CA THR A 94 10.35 3.70 -4.22
C THR A 94 9.62 3.21 -2.97
N VAL A 95 8.65 2.33 -3.15
CA VAL A 95 7.95 1.66 -2.06
C VAL A 95 8.61 0.30 -1.87
N ILE A 96 9.08 0.00 -0.66
CA ILE A 96 9.69 -1.30 -0.35
C ILE A 96 8.71 -2.10 0.48
N THR A 97 8.42 -3.33 0.08
CA THR A 97 7.50 -4.22 0.80
C THR A 97 8.11 -5.60 1.01
N TYR A 98 7.67 -6.27 2.07
CA TYR A 98 8.03 -7.66 2.30
C TYR A 98 7.26 -8.58 1.36
N ARG A 99 7.95 -9.59 0.83
CA ARG A 99 7.36 -10.66 0.03
C ARG A 99 7.81 -12.01 0.58
N SER A 100 6.90 -12.99 0.58
CA SER A 100 7.20 -14.34 1.06
C SER A 100 8.32 -15.03 0.27
N GLN A 101 9.15 -15.80 0.98
CA GLN A 101 10.44 -16.40 0.59
C GLN A 101 10.40 -17.39 -0.59
N ALA A 102 9.24 -17.72 -1.16
CA ALA A 102 9.12 -18.69 -2.25
C ALA A 102 9.66 -18.18 -3.60
N THR A 103 10.02 -16.90 -3.71
CA THR A 103 10.59 -16.32 -4.95
C THR A 103 12.01 -15.83 -4.67
N THR A 104 12.99 -16.30 -5.44
CA THR A 104 14.40 -15.93 -5.27
C THR A 104 14.66 -14.55 -5.88
N GLY A 105 15.01 -13.56 -5.05
CA GLY A 105 15.54 -12.26 -5.47
C GLY A 105 14.58 -11.06 -5.36
N ASN A 106 15.17 -9.86 -5.35
CA ASN A 106 14.44 -8.59 -5.38
C ASN A 106 13.74 -8.42 -6.74
N GLN A 107 12.45 -8.13 -6.73
CA GLN A 107 11.67 -7.87 -7.94
C GLN A 107 11.04 -6.49 -7.85
N THR A 108 11.36 -5.64 -8.83
CA THR A 108 10.70 -4.36 -9.02
C THR A 108 9.39 -4.56 -9.79
N LEU A 109 8.31 -4.01 -9.25
CA LEU A 109 6.98 -3.97 -9.84
C LEU A 109 6.62 -2.54 -10.24
N PRO A 110 5.77 -2.39 -11.27
CA PRO A 110 5.29 -1.07 -11.70
C PRO A 110 4.43 -0.41 -10.62
N GLY A 111 4.34 0.93 -10.64
CA GLY A 111 3.52 1.72 -9.72
C GLY A 111 2.03 1.35 -9.78
N SER A 112 1.54 0.86 -10.92
CA SER A 112 0.18 0.30 -11.06
C SER A 112 -0.11 -0.89 -10.13
N ALA A 113 0.91 -1.63 -9.68
CA ALA A 113 0.73 -2.68 -8.67
C ALA A 113 0.28 -2.10 -7.32
N LEU A 114 0.82 -0.92 -6.96
CA LEU A 114 0.44 -0.19 -5.74
C LEU A 114 -0.98 0.40 -5.86
N ASP A 115 -1.34 0.90 -7.03
CA ASP A 115 -2.65 1.49 -7.29
C ASP A 115 -3.79 0.48 -7.16
N ALA A 116 -3.53 -0.77 -7.55
CA ALA A 116 -4.53 -1.83 -7.61
C ALA A 116 -4.69 -2.60 -6.28
N ASP A 117 -3.70 -2.56 -5.39
CA ASP A 117 -3.68 -3.38 -4.17
C ASP A 117 -4.24 -2.62 -2.95
N PRO A 118 -5.41 -3.02 -2.42
CA PRO A 118 -6.07 -2.33 -1.32
C PRO A 118 -5.38 -2.49 0.04
N ARG A 119 -4.36 -3.34 0.16
CA ARG A 119 -3.59 -3.50 1.40
C ARG A 119 -2.66 -2.32 1.64
N PHE A 120 -2.16 -1.74 0.56
CA PHE A 120 -1.20 -0.65 0.61
C PHE A 120 -1.86 0.72 0.76
N PRO A 121 -1.19 1.68 1.40
CA PRO A 121 -1.64 3.08 1.50
C PRO A 121 -1.59 3.87 0.18
N PHE A 122 -1.34 3.19 -0.93
CA PHE A 122 -1.27 3.74 -2.28
C PHE A 122 -2.43 3.25 -3.17
N TYR A 123 -3.39 2.52 -2.59
CA TYR A 123 -4.56 2.09 -3.34
C TYR A 123 -5.32 3.28 -3.93
N ARG A 124 -5.52 3.27 -5.25
CA ARG A 124 -6.12 4.37 -6.03
C ARG A 124 -5.35 5.69 -5.97
N ILE A 125 -4.04 5.67 -5.71
CA ILE A 125 -3.20 6.86 -5.74
C ILE A 125 -3.25 7.58 -7.10
N SER A 126 -3.49 6.86 -8.21
CA SER A 126 -3.70 7.44 -9.54
C SER A 126 -4.85 8.47 -9.55
N GLY A 127 -5.93 8.17 -8.82
CA GLY A 127 -7.07 9.07 -8.66
C GLY A 127 -6.75 10.28 -7.79
N GLU A 128 -5.91 10.13 -6.76
CA GLU A 128 -5.48 11.27 -5.94
C GLU A 128 -4.51 12.18 -6.71
N ILE A 129 -3.61 11.61 -7.53
CA ILE A 129 -2.74 12.38 -8.44
C ILE A 129 -3.58 13.18 -9.43
N GLU A 130 -4.61 12.58 -10.04
CA GLU A 130 -5.49 13.27 -11.00
C GLU A 130 -6.21 14.48 -10.39
N LYS A 131 -6.55 14.43 -9.09
CA LYS A 131 -7.21 15.55 -8.39
C LYS A 131 -6.28 16.75 -8.21
N VAL A 132 -4.98 16.51 -8.01
CA VAL A 132 -3.99 17.58 -7.79
C VAL A 132 -3.34 18.04 -9.10
N SER A 133 -3.26 17.17 -10.10
CA SER A 133 -2.69 17.46 -11.42
C SER A 133 -3.41 16.66 -12.51
N LYS A 134 -4.30 17.35 -13.24
CA LYS A 134 -5.15 16.74 -14.27
C LYS A 134 -4.32 16.13 -15.40
N GLY A 135 -4.62 14.89 -15.76
CA GLY A 135 -3.92 14.10 -16.79
C GLY A 135 -2.74 13.28 -16.27
N GLU A 136 -2.21 13.61 -15.09
CA GLU A 136 -1.04 12.92 -14.51
C GLU A 136 -1.42 11.62 -13.79
N GLY A 137 -2.69 11.38 -13.48
CA GLY A 137 -3.12 10.12 -12.86
C GLY A 137 -2.79 8.88 -13.71
N LYS A 138 -2.73 9.07 -15.04
CA LYS A 138 -2.33 8.02 -16.00
C LYS A 138 -0.82 7.76 -16.05
N ARG A 139 -0.02 8.59 -15.39
CA ARG A 139 1.45 8.57 -15.42
C ARG A 139 2.05 8.06 -14.10
N ILE A 140 1.32 7.23 -13.36
CA ILE A 140 1.76 6.69 -12.08
C ILE A 140 3.17 6.08 -12.11
N GLU A 141 3.54 5.43 -13.22
CA GLU A 141 4.87 4.82 -13.44
C GLU A 141 6.03 5.84 -13.48
N SER A 142 5.72 7.13 -13.62
CA SER A 142 6.69 8.23 -13.57
C SER A 142 6.92 8.73 -12.14
N TYR A 143 6.08 8.31 -11.19
CA TYR A 143 6.14 8.78 -9.81
C TYR A 143 6.50 7.67 -8.82
N LEU A 144 6.02 6.44 -9.06
CA LEU A 144 6.07 5.35 -8.10
C LEU A 144 6.61 4.05 -8.72
N GLN A 145 7.34 3.30 -7.90
CA GLN A 145 7.69 1.90 -8.12
C GLN A 145 7.59 1.10 -6.82
N LEU A 146 7.42 -0.21 -6.92
CA LEU A 146 7.32 -1.17 -5.80
C LEU A 146 8.47 -2.19 -5.87
#